data_AF-A0A938MAQ2-F1
#
_entry.id   AF-A0A938MAQ2-F1
#
_cell.length_a   1.000
_cell.length_b   1.000
_cell.length_c   1.000
_cell.angle_alpha   90.00
_cell.angle_beta   90.00
_cell.angle_gamma   90.00
#
_symmetry.space_group_name_H-M   'P 1'
#
loop_
_entity.id
_entity.type
_entity.pdbx_description
1 polymer ?
#
loop_
_entity_poly.entity_id
_entity_poly.type
_entity_poly.pdbx_seq_one_letter_code
_entity_poly.pdbx_strand_id
1 'polypeptide(L)'
;MAHMSCWVVVAAVLAASLVWAAENELTDQERADGWKLLFDGKTLDGWATTGKKEGWEAEEGALACMLKGGGYCRTIEQFDDFVLSVDFKVSPKCNSGVFFRWSDLKDAVHTGI
;
A
#
# COMPACT_ATOMS: atom_id res chain seq x y z
N MET A 1 -0.45 70.39 7.40
CA MET A 1 0.38 69.22 7.76
C MET A 1 -0.48 67.98 7.59
N ALA A 2 -0.40 67.31 6.45
CA ALA A 2 -1.17 66.10 6.17
C ALA A 2 -0.33 64.88 6.58
N HIS A 3 -0.80 64.13 7.57
CA HIS A 3 -0.21 62.85 7.96
C HIS A 3 -0.62 61.79 6.93
N MET A 4 0.37 61.27 6.20
CA MET A 4 0.21 60.17 5.26
C MET A 4 0.55 58.88 6.00
N SER A 5 -0.46 58.09 6.37
CA SER A 5 -0.23 56.77 6.98
C SER A 5 -0.04 55.73 5.87
N CYS A 6 1.19 55.21 5.78
CA CYS A 6 1.57 54.11 4.92
C CYS A 6 1.05 52.80 5.53
N TRP A 7 0.08 52.16 4.88
CA TRP A 7 -0.36 50.82 5.23
C TRP A 7 0.50 49.81 4.48
N VAL A 8 1.34 49.07 5.20
CA VAL A 8 2.03 47.90 4.66
C VAL A 8 1.03 46.76 4.62
N VAL A 9 0.58 46.39 3.41
CA VAL A 9 -0.17 45.15 3.20
C VAL A 9 0.84 44.02 3.11
N VAL A 10 0.99 43.25 4.19
CA VAL A 10 1.72 41.97 4.15
C VAL A 10 0.76 40.94 3.55
N ALA A 11 0.91 40.66 2.25
CA ALA A 11 0.23 39.54 1.63
C ALA A 11 0.87 38.24 2.13
N ALA A 12 0.18 37.55 3.04
CA ALA A 12 0.56 36.21 3.45
C ALA A 12 0.33 35.25 2.27
N VAL A 13 1.40 34.83 1.62
CA VAL A 13 1.36 33.74 0.65
C VAL A 13 1.13 32.45 1.45
N LEU A 14 -0.11 31.96 1.45
CA LEU A 14 -0.43 30.63 1.95
C LEU A 14 0.20 29.61 1.00
N ALA A 15 1.40 29.13 1.34
CA ALA A 15 1.97 27.96 0.71
C ALA A 15 1.10 26.77 1.10
N ALA A 16 0.26 26.30 0.17
CA ALA A 16 -0.45 25.04 0.35
C ALA A 16 0.59 23.91 0.36
N SER A 17 0.91 23.43 1.57
CA SER A 17 1.68 22.21 1.76
C SER A 17 0.89 21.05 1.15
N LEU A 18 1.42 20.46 0.07
CA LEU A 18 0.93 19.18 -0.45
C LEU A 18 1.12 18.14 0.67
N VAL A 19 0.01 17.79 1.32
CA VAL A 19 -0.01 16.69 2.28
C VAL A 19 -0.05 15.41 1.47
N TRP A 20 1.10 14.76 1.32
CA TRP A 20 1.13 13.38 0.84
C TRP A 20 0.55 12.47 1.91
N ALA A 21 -0.23 11.46 1.50
CA ALA A 21 -0.72 10.44 2.40
C ALA A 21 0.46 9.76 3.10
N ALA A 22 0.30 9.43 4.37
CA ALA A 22 1.23 8.52 5.03
C ALA A 22 1.13 7.13 4.38
N GLU A 23 2.23 6.38 4.36
CA GLU A 23 2.22 5.02 3.82
C GLU A 23 1.22 4.14 4.58
N ASN A 24 0.52 3.27 3.85
CA ASN A 24 -0.50 2.37 4.38
C ASN A 24 -1.67 3.09 5.07
N GLU A 25 -2.03 4.28 4.61
CA GLU A 25 -3.24 4.99 4.99
C GLU A 25 -3.98 5.48 3.75
N LEU A 26 -5.31 5.37 3.76
CA LEU A 26 -6.11 5.98 2.70
C LEU A 26 -6.22 7.49 2.93
N THR A 27 -6.19 8.25 1.85
CA THR A 27 -6.64 9.65 1.84
C THR A 27 -8.15 9.74 1.99
N ASP A 28 -8.65 10.94 2.29
CA ASP A 28 -10.10 11.20 2.30
C ASP A 28 -10.74 10.96 0.93
N GLN A 29 -10.02 11.27 -0.15
CA GLN A 29 -10.50 11.05 -1.50
C GLN A 29 -10.59 9.56 -1.82
N GLU A 30 -9.56 8.77 -1.50
CA GLU A 30 -9.60 7.31 -1.71
C GLU A 30 -10.72 6.65 -0.91
N ARG A 31 -10.96 7.08 0.33
CA ARG A 31 -12.13 6.63 1.10
C ARG A 31 -13.44 6.97 0.40
N ALA A 32 -13.58 8.20 -0.12
CA ALA A 32 -14.78 8.64 -0.83
C ALA A 32 -14.99 7.87 -2.14
N ASP A 33 -13.92 7.50 -2.83
CA ASP A 33 -13.94 6.70 -4.05
C ASP A 33 -14.14 5.19 -3.78
N GLY A 34 -14.22 4.78 -2.51
CA GLY A 34 -14.52 3.41 -2.11
C GLY A 34 -13.32 2.47 -2.06
N TRP A 35 -12.09 3.00 -2.02
CA TRP A 35 -10.91 2.17 -1.83
C TRP A 35 -10.92 1.46 -0.48
N LYS A 36 -10.39 0.23 -0.48
CA LYS A 36 -10.20 -0.58 0.72
C LYS A 36 -8.71 -0.80 0.93
N LEU A 37 -8.23 -0.46 2.12
CA LEU A 37 -6.87 -0.74 2.53
C LEU A 37 -6.71 -2.24 2.80
N LEU A 38 -5.79 -2.90 2.07
CA LEU A 38 -5.53 -4.34 2.21
C LEU A 38 -4.41 -4.64 3.22
N PHE A 39 -3.55 -3.68 3.53
CA PHE A 39 -2.44 -3.84 4.46
C PHE A 39 -2.28 -2.56 5.29
N ASP A 40 -2.17 -2.72 6.60
CA ASP A 40 -2.13 -1.63 7.58
C ASP A 40 -0.69 -1.15 7.90
N GLY A 41 0.31 -1.71 7.22
CA GLY A 41 1.73 -1.44 7.47
C GLY A 41 2.32 -2.18 8.68
N LYS A 42 1.53 -2.96 9.43
CA LYS A 42 1.88 -3.40 10.78
C LYS A 42 1.62 -4.87 11.05
N THR A 43 0.56 -5.42 10.48
CA THR A 43 0.07 -6.77 10.79
C THR A 43 -0.18 -7.56 9.52
N LEU A 44 -0.19 -8.89 9.64
CA LEU A 44 -0.63 -9.78 8.57
C LEU A 44 -2.14 -10.04 8.63
N ASP A 45 -2.91 -9.14 9.25
CA ASP A 45 -4.35 -9.29 9.35
C ASP A 45 -4.97 -9.24 7.95
N GLY A 46 -5.82 -10.20 7.65
CA GLY A 46 -6.36 -10.38 6.30
C GLY A 46 -5.41 -11.09 5.33
N TRP A 47 -4.22 -11.53 5.76
CA TRP A 47 -3.26 -12.27 4.95
C TRP A 47 -3.03 -13.69 5.45
N ALA A 48 -2.74 -14.59 4.51
CA ALA A 48 -2.36 -15.96 4.77
C ALA A 48 -1.19 -16.37 3.87
N THR A 49 -0.48 -17.42 4.27
CA THR A 49 0.67 -17.95 3.54
C THR A 49 0.43 -19.41 3.14
N THR A 50 0.90 -19.82 1.97
CA THR A 50 0.74 -21.22 1.50
C THR A 50 1.85 -22.15 1.99
N GLY A 51 2.93 -21.59 2.53
CA GLY A 51 4.05 -22.31 3.13
C GLY A 51 4.16 -22.07 4.63
N LYS A 52 5.40 -21.86 5.12
CA LYS A 52 5.65 -21.64 6.55
C LYS A 52 5.15 -20.28 7.02
N LYS A 53 4.61 -20.23 8.24
CA LYS A 53 4.07 -19.00 8.85
C LYS A 53 5.13 -17.90 8.97
N GLU A 54 6.37 -18.27 9.25
CA GLU A 54 7.52 -17.37 9.41
C GLU A 54 8.10 -16.88 8.08
N GLY A 55 7.53 -17.30 6.95
CA GLY A 55 8.02 -16.93 5.63
C GLY A 55 7.61 -15.53 5.19
N TRP A 56 6.62 -14.92 5.86
CA TRP A 56 6.15 -13.57 5.60
C TRP A 56 6.04 -12.81 6.92
N GLU A 57 6.45 -11.56 6.92
CA GLU A 57 6.41 -10.66 8.07
C GLU A 57 5.96 -9.26 7.62
N ALA A 58 5.40 -8.48 8.54
CA ALA A 58 5.20 -7.06 8.34
C ALA A 58 6.46 -6.34 8.86
N GLU A 59 7.27 -5.80 7.95
CA GLU A 59 8.56 -5.20 8.25
C GLU A 59 8.68 -3.85 7.54
N GLU A 60 9.05 -2.80 8.28
CA GLU A 60 9.22 -1.43 7.75
C GLU A 60 8.02 -0.91 6.94
N GLY A 61 6.79 -1.22 7.36
CA GLY A 61 5.60 -0.77 6.64
C GLY A 61 5.32 -1.55 5.35
N ALA A 62 5.94 -2.72 5.15
CA ALA A 62 5.76 -3.59 3.98
C ALA A 62 5.45 -5.04 4.35
N LEU A 63 4.74 -5.74 3.47
CA LEU A 63 4.67 -7.20 3.48
C LEU A 63 5.97 -7.77 2.90
N ALA A 64 6.83 -8.32 3.76
CA ALA A 64 8.16 -8.77 3.41
C ALA A 64 8.25 -10.30 3.33
N CYS A 65 8.81 -10.82 2.24
CA CYS A 65 9.13 -12.24 2.09
C CYS A 65 10.48 -12.54 2.74
N MET A 66 10.48 -13.37 3.78
CA MET A 66 11.65 -13.63 4.62
C MET A 66 12.57 -14.73 4.08
N LEU A 67 12.29 -15.27 2.88
CA LEU A 67 13.00 -16.39 2.26
C LEU A 67 13.08 -17.67 3.12
N LYS A 68 12.20 -17.82 4.12
CA LYS A 68 12.12 -18.98 5.02
C LYS A 68 11.15 -20.07 4.53
N GLY A 69 10.92 -20.17 3.22
CA GLY A 69 9.97 -21.12 2.63
C GLY A 69 8.51 -20.76 2.87
N GLY A 70 8.20 -19.46 2.82
CA GLY A 70 6.83 -18.94 2.96
C GLY A 70 5.89 -19.34 1.85
N GLY A 71 6.38 -19.62 0.64
CA GLY A 71 5.48 -19.78 -0.51
C GLY A 71 4.76 -18.46 -0.81
N TYR A 72 3.51 -18.54 -1.27
CA TYR A 72 2.73 -17.38 -1.70
C TYR A 72 2.03 -16.71 -0.52
N CYS A 73 2.14 -15.37 -0.44
CA CYS A 73 1.27 -14.56 0.42
C CYS A 73 -0.03 -14.26 -0.33
N ARG A 74 -1.17 -14.40 0.35
CA ARG A 74 -2.49 -14.18 -0.24
C ARG A 74 -3.41 -13.46 0.72
N THR A 75 -4.34 -12.68 0.16
CA THR A 75 -5.48 -12.19 0.94
C THR A 75 -6.34 -13.36 1.41
N ILE A 76 -6.84 -13.34 2.63
CA ILE A 76 -7.80 -14.35 3.11
C ILE A 76 -9.11 -14.21 2.33
N GLU A 77 -9.56 -12.97 2.16
CA GLU A 77 -10.71 -12.57 1.36
C GLU A 77 -10.47 -12.80 -0.13
N GLN A 78 -11.55 -13.10 -0.84
CA GLN A 78 -11.57 -13.28 -2.29
C GLN A 78 -12.33 -12.11 -2.91
N PHE A 79 -11.83 -11.63 -4.03
CA PHE A 79 -12.38 -10.49 -4.76
C PHE A 79 -12.72 -10.92 -6.18
N ASP A 80 -13.84 -10.41 -6.69
CA ASP A 80 -14.22 -10.60 -8.10
C ASP A 80 -13.64 -9.46 -8.94
N ASP A 81 -14.44 -8.50 -9.38
CA ASP A 81 -13.96 -7.33 -10.12
C ASP A 81 -13.35 -6.29 -9.17
N PHE A 82 -12.12 -5.88 -9.44
CA PHE A 82 -11.39 -4.89 -8.63
C PHE A 82 -10.41 -4.08 -9.46
N VAL A 83 -10.00 -2.95 -8.89
CA VAL A 83 -8.78 -2.21 -9.28
C VAL A 83 -7.79 -2.37 -8.14
N LEU A 84 -6.56 -2.78 -8.44
CA LEU A 84 -5.49 -2.90 -7.45
C LEU A 84 -4.47 -1.78 -7.66
N SER A 85 -4.12 -1.10 -6.55
CA SER A 85 -2.95 -0.23 -6.45
C SER A 85 -1.99 -0.86 -5.44
N VAL A 86 -0.71 -0.96 -5.79
CA VAL A 86 0.33 -1.54 -4.94
C VAL A 86 1.69 -0.99 -5.31
N ASP A 87 2.49 -0.66 -4.30
CA ASP A 87 3.91 -0.36 -4.45
C ASP A 87 4.74 -1.61 -4.14
N PHE A 88 5.84 -1.80 -4.86
CA PHE A 88 6.73 -2.93 -4.65
C PHE A 88 8.20 -2.51 -4.67
N LYS A 89 9.01 -3.21 -3.88
CA LYS A 89 10.47 -3.08 -3.84
C LYS A 89 11.08 -4.47 -3.99
N VAL A 90 12.10 -4.60 -4.83
CA VAL A 90 12.75 -5.88 -5.13
C VAL A 90 14.24 -5.83 -4.84
N SER A 91 14.79 -6.97 -4.44
CA SER A 91 16.24 -7.17 -4.32
C SER A 91 16.85 -7.54 -5.69
N PRO A 92 18.18 -7.39 -5.87
CA PRO A 92 18.85 -7.85 -7.09
C PRO A 92 18.57 -9.32 -7.36
N LYS A 93 18.20 -9.65 -8.61
CA LYS A 93 17.82 -11.00 -9.07
C LYS A 93 16.55 -11.56 -8.43
N CYS A 94 15.75 -10.73 -7.76
CA CYS A 94 14.45 -11.15 -7.26
C CYS A 94 13.55 -11.58 -8.43
N ASN A 95 12.79 -12.65 -8.21
CA ASN A 95 11.68 -13.05 -9.06
C ASN A 95 10.45 -13.14 -8.15
N SER A 96 9.47 -12.28 -8.42
CA SER A 96 8.22 -12.19 -7.70
C SER A 96 7.10 -11.81 -8.68
N GLY A 97 5.87 -11.85 -8.22
CA GLY A 97 4.71 -11.48 -9.01
C GLY A 97 3.49 -11.22 -8.13
N VAL A 98 2.53 -10.48 -8.69
CA VAL A 98 1.17 -10.38 -8.17
C VAL A 98 0.32 -11.31 -9.03
N PHE A 99 -0.40 -12.22 -8.39
CA PHE A 99 -1.25 -13.19 -9.05
C PHE A 99 -2.71 -12.90 -8.73
N PHE A 100 -3.60 -13.16 -9.68
CA PHE A 100 -5.03 -13.01 -9.46
C PHE A 100 -5.77 -14.32 -9.74
N ARG A 101 -6.87 -14.54 -9.02
CA ARG A 101 -7.86 -15.59 -9.31
C ARG A 101 -7.25 -16.99 -9.57
N TRP A 102 -6.24 -17.39 -8.80
CA TRP A 102 -5.60 -18.69 -8.98
C TRP A 102 -6.37 -19.82 -8.28
N SER A 103 -6.47 -20.97 -8.93
CA SER A 103 -7.30 -22.09 -8.44
C SER A 103 -6.53 -23.12 -7.59
N ASP A 104 -5.21 -23.21 -7.70
CA ASP A 104 -4.37 -24.09 -6.89
C ASP A 104 -3.42 -23.26 -6.01
N LEU A 105 -3.56 -23.37 -4.68
CA LEU A 105 -2.69 -22.68 -3.72
C LEU A 105 -1.22 -23.13 -3.79
N LYS A 106 -0.92 -24.22 -4.51
CA LYS A 106 0.44 -24.71 -4.74
C LYS A 106 1.02 -24.27 -6.09
N ASP A 107 0.20 -23.72 -6.99
CA ASP A 107 0.60 -23.38 -8.35
C ASP A 107 -0.05 -22.09 -8.84
N ALA A 108 0.31 -20.96 -8.22
CA ALA A 108 -0.20 -19.66 -8.62
C ALA A 108 0.24 -19.26 -10.05
N VAL A 109 1.36 -19.80 -10.54
CA VAL A 109 1.95 -19.44 -11.84
C VAL A 109 1.12 -19.96 -13.01
N HIS A 110 0.63 -21.21 -12.92
CA HIS A 110 -0.12 -21.82 -14.03
C HIS A 110 -1.63 -21.79 -13.82
N THR A 111 -2.10 -21.51 -12.60
CA THR A 111 -3.54 -21.48 -12.30
C THR A 111 -4.10 -20.09 -12.06
N GLY A 112 -3.23 -19.08 -11.90
CA GLY A 112 -3.61 -17.67 -11.82
C GLY A 112 -3.66 -16.98 -13.18
N ILE A 113 -4.28 -15.80 -13.18
CA ILE A 113 -4.22 -14.79 -14.26
C ILE A 113 -3.16 -13.75 -13.89
#